data_AF-A0A961VLQ3-F1
#
_entry.id   AF-A0A961VLQ3-F1
#
_cell.length_a   1.000
_cell.length_b   1.000
_cell.length_c   1.000
_cell.angle_alpha   90.00
_cell.angle_beta   90.00
_cell.angle_gamma   90.00
#
_symmetry.space_group_name_H-M   'P 1'
#
loop_
_entity.id
_entity.type
_entity.pdbx_description
1 polymer ?
#
loop_
_entity_poly.entity_id
_entity_poly.type
_entity_poly.pdbx_seq_one_letter_code
_entity_poly.pdbx_strand_id
1 'polypeptide(L)'
;MVDFIGNDAPDATIGGYGDQYGAGSNDFLQGDATGGNLYGGAGRDILTGGTLVSGGINGAGTAEDPYVLTGFNASPDNVLEGGTETDILYGADGNDTIYGGDGDDSGVALSYLAGLYWKAGLFGGDGDDSLYGGKGDDLLEGGLGRDHLYGGQDADTFAFKDKLETSNKKSLADVIHDFERKLDKVDLSGIDADENTAGDQEFDYIKKKKFSSEAGELRYKKGYLMGDTDGDGHKDFVVKVHTDTINHGDYKLGNADFIL
;
A
#
# COMPACT_ATOMS: atom_id res chain seq x y z
N MET A 1 27.40 -25.17 11.48
CA MET A 1 25.95 -25.10 11.33
C MET A 1 25.50 -24.18 12.44
N VAL A 2 25.38 -22.89 12.12
CA VAL A 2 25.09 -21.85 13.10
C VAL A 2 23.59 -21.79 13.23
N ASP A 3 23.13 -21.98 14.46
CA ASP A 3 21.76 -21.88 14.90
C ASP A 3 21.38 -20.37 14.91
N PHE A 4 20.39 -20.00 14.09
CA PHE A 4 19.83 -18.65 14.00
C PHE A 4 18.45 -18.59 14.65
N ILE A 5 18.14 -19.48 15.59
CA ILE A 5 16.91 -19.37 16.37
C ILE A 5 17.22 -18.64 17.68
N GLY A 6 16.63 -17.44 17.80
CA GLY A 6 16.21 -16.77 19.04
C GLY A 6 17.16 -16.78 20.24
N ASN A 7 17.63 -15.60 20.63
CA ASN A 7 18.16 -15.39 21.98
C ASN A 7 17.59 -14.09 22.57
N ASP A 8 16.39 -14.19 23.13
CA ASP A 8 16.07 -13.82 24.51
C ASP A 8 16.70 -12.53 25.10
N ALA A 9 16.64 -11.40 24.38
CA ALA A 9 16.77 -10.08 25.01
C ALA A 9 15.98 -8.99 24.24
N PRO A 10 15.28 -8.08 24.94
CA PRO A 10 14.40 -7.05 24.36
C PRO A 10 15.15 -5.88 23.68
N ASP A 11 16.27 -6.12 23.00
CA ASP A 11 17.07 -5.05 22.38
C ASP A 11 18.10 -5.58 21.33
N ALA A 12 17.87 -6.76 20.75
CA ALA A 12 18.85 -7.35 19.84
C ALA A 12 18.69 -6.81 18.41
N THR A 13 19.59 -5.93 17.99
CA THR A 13 19.81 -5.67 16.55
C THR A 13 20.20 -6.99 15.88
N ILE A 14 19.30 -7.57 15.11
CA ILE A 14 19.62 -8.70 14.24
C ILE A 14 20.19 -8.10 12.96
N GLY A 15 21.43 -8.49 12.65
CA GLY A 15 22.10 -8.13 11.42
C GLY A 15 22.87 -9.35 10.93
N GLY A 16 22.57 -9.80 9.71
CA GLY A 16 23.23 -10.95 9.10
C GLY A 16 22.64 -11.33 7.74
N TYR A 17 23.39 -12.18 7.04
CA TYR A 17 23.07 -12.69 5.71
C TYR A 17 21.81 -13.58 5.73
N GLY A 18 20.82 -13.28 4.89
CA GLY A 18 19.59 -14.08 4.70
C GLY A 18 18.36 -13.57 5.46
N ASP A 19 17.30 -14.38 5.50
CA ASP A 19 16.03 -14.02 6.16
C ASP A 19 16.19 -13.86 7.69
N GLN A 20 15.63 -12.79 8.26
CA GLN A 20 15.69 -12.47 9.69
C GLN A 20 14.31 -12.49 10.34
N TYR A 21 14.22 -12.92 11.61
CA TYR A 21 12.96 -13.09 12.34
C TYR A 21 13.05 -12.50 13.76
N GLY A 22 12.17 -11.56 14.12
CA GLY A 22 12.10 -10.90 15.44
C GLY A 22 11.50 -11.76 16.55
N ALA A 23 10.51 -12.59 16.20
CA ALA A 23 9.76 -13.49 17.08
C ALA A 23 8.54 -12.83 17.77
N GLY A 24 8.46 -12.78 19.10
CA GLY A 24 7.21 -12.46 19.82
C GLY A 24 7.28 -11.22 20.72
N SER A 25 8.32 -10.40 20.56
CA SER A 25 8.56 -9.17 21.32
C SER A 25 8.61 -7.98 20.37
N ASN A 26 8.79 -6.77 20.89
CA ASN A 26 9.06 -5.62 20.03
C ASN A 26 10.51 -5.70 19.56
N ASP A 27 10.72 -5.85 18.27
CA ASP A 27 12.03 -6.13 17.68
C ASP A 27 12.50 -5.00 16.77
N PHE A 28 13.83 -4.84 16.67
CA PHE A 28 14.48 -3.94 15.71
C PHE A 28 15.28 -4.78 14.71
N LEU A 29 14.79 -4.88 13.48
CA LEU A 29 15.41 -5.66 12.42
C LEU A 29 16.00 -4.72 11.38
N GLN A 30 17.26 -4.95 11.04
CA GLN A 30 17.95 -4.18 10.00
C GLN A 30 18.50 -5.12 8.92
N GLY A 31 18.06 -4.89 7.68
CA GLY A 31 18.56 -5.55 6.50
C GLY A 31 20.03 -5.19 6.27
N ASP A 32 20.85 -6.18 5.90
CA ASP A 32 22.21 -5.94 5.42
C ASP A 32 22.22 -5.75 3.90
N ALA A 33 23.37 -5.41 3.32
CA ALA A 33 23.52 -5.13 1.89
C ALA A 33 23.50 -6.39 0.99
N THR A 34 23.06 -7.55 1.48
CA THR A 34 23.14 -8.82 0.74
C THR A 34 21.81 -9.41 0.32
N GLY A 35 20.69 -8.74 0.64
CA GLY A 35 19.34 -9.20 0.32
C GLY A 35 18.88 -10.30 1.27
N GLY A 36 17.71 -10.11 1.88
CA GLY A 36 17.06 -11.04 2.80
C GLY A 36 15.76 -10.46 3.32
N ASN A 37 14.73 -11.30 3.53
CA ASN A 37 13.45 -10.83 4.04
C ASN A 37 13.54 -10.57 5.55
N LEU A 38 12.80 -9.58 6.04
CA LEU A 38 12.73 -9.30 7.47
C LEU A 38 11.30 -9.55 7.96
N TYR A 39 11.19 -10.37 8.99
CA TYR A 39 9.94 -10.79 9.59
C TYR A 39 9.93 -10.32 11.05
N GLY A 40 9.15 -9.29 11.37
CA GLY A 40 9.06 -8.80 12.76
C GLY A 40 8.48 -9.87 13.70
N GLY A 41 7.38 -10.49 13.27
CA GLY A 41 6.64 -11.43 14.09
C GLY A 41 5.57 -10.70 14.90
N ALA A 42 5.37 -11.09 16.16
CA ALA A 42 4.42 -10.43 17.05
C ALA A 42 5.14 -9.43 17.95
N GLY A 43 4.61 -8.22 18.07
CA GLY A 43 5.18 -7.12 18.84
C GLY A 43 5.32 -5.89 17.97
N ARG A 44 5.47 -4.71 18.58
CA ARG A 44 5.64 -3.46 17.82
C ARG A 44 7.04 -3.41 17.27
N ASP A 45 7.18 -3.73 16.00
CA ASP A 45 8.48 -3.93 15.39
C ASP A 45 8.91 -2.71 14.56
N ILE A 46 10.21 -2.50 14.49
CA ILE A 46 10.85 -1.53 13.59
C ILE A 46 11.72 -2.31 12.63
N LEU A 47 11.38 -2.19 11.36
CA LEU A 47 11.85 -3.03 10.30
C LEU A 47 12.44 -2.09 9.24
N THR A 48 13.76 -2.16 9.01
CA THR A 48 14.47 -1.26 8.10
C THR A 48 15.25 -2.07 7.05
N GLY A 49 15.01 -1.80 5.77
CA GLY A 49 15.76 -2.39 4.65
C GLY A 49 17.25 -2.01 4.63
N GLY A 50 18.01 -2.63 3.73
CA GLY A 50 19.45 -2.43 3.59
C GLY A 50 19.82 -1.49 2.43
N THR A 51 20.95 -0.76 2.54
CA THR A 51 21.48 0.06 1.44
C THR A 51 22.32 -0.81 0.50
N LEU A 52 21.85 -1.12 -0.71
CA LEU A 52 22.75 -1.66 -1.73
C LEU A 52 23.67 -0.55 -2.22
N VAL A 53 24.98 -0.71 -2.00
CA VAL A 53 25.98 -0.06 -2.84
C VAL A 53 26.00 -0.84 -4.16
N SER A 54 25.62 -0.20 -5.25
CA SER A 54 25.69 -0.76 -6.61
C SER A 54 27.04 -1.47 -6.84
N GLY A 55 27.07 -2.82 -6.82
CA GLY A 55 28.32 -3.54 -7.06
C GLY A 55 28.44 -4.96 -6.50
N GLY A 56 27.68 -5.91 -7.05
CA GLY A 56 28.19 -7.25 -7.39
C GLY A 56 28.65 -8.25 -6.31
N ILE A 57 27.87 -9.35 -6.24
CA ILE A 57 28.22 -10.78 -6.09
C ILE A 57 28.72 -11.31 -4.71
N ASN A 58 27.93 -12.19 -4.06
CA ASN A 58 28.11 -13.67 -4.04
C ASN A 58 27.24 -14.35 -2.97
N GLY A 59 26.13 -14.96 -3.41
CA GLY A 59 25.32 -15.84 -2.57
C GLY A 59 24.03 -16.35 -3.22
N ALA A 60 24.01 -16.63 -4.52
CA ALA A 60 22.82 -17.17 -5.21
C ALA A 60 21.50 -16.37 -5.08
N GLY A 61 21.58 -15.06 -4.81
CA GLY A 61 20.56 -14.08 -5.18
C GLY A 61 21.19 -13.10 -6.16
N THR A 62 20.62 -12.96 -7.34
CA THR A 62 20.96 -11.88 -8.28
C THR A 62 20.45 -10.55 -7.71
N ALA A 63 20.76 -9.42 -8.35
CA ALA A 63 20.21 -8.09 -8.02
C ALA A 63 18.69 -7.99 -8.30
N GLU A 64 17.94 -9.02 -7.90
CA GLU A 64 16.58 -9.36 -8.31
C GLU A 64 15.80 -10.02 -7.14
N ASP A 65 16.39 -10.17 -5.95
CA ASP A 65 15.67 -10.69 -4.77
C ASP A 65 15.11 -9.51 -3.95
N PRO A 66 13.77 -9.38 -3.83
CA PRO A 66 13.15 -8.25 -3.15
C PRO A 66 13.37 -8.31 -1.63
N TYR A 67 13.45 -7.15 -0.97
CA TYR A 67 13.24 -7.07 0.48
C TYR A 67 11.74 -7.18 0.74
N VAL A 68 11.28 -8.35 1.19
CA VAL A 68 9.93 -8.49 1.73
C VAL A 68 9.98 -8.17 3.22
N LEU A 69 9.26 -7.12 3.60
CA LEU A 69 9.11 -6.67 4.96
C LEU A 69 7.68 -6.99 5.42
N THR A 70 7.53 -7.97 6.30
CA THR A 70 6.19 -8.41 6.74
C THR A 70 6.08 -8.44 8.26
N GLY A 71 5.08 -7.74 8.80
CA GLY A 71 4.50 -8.09 10.09
C GLY A 71 3.70 -9.38 9.94
N PHE A 72 3.81 -10.34 10.86
CA PHE A 72 2.93 -11.51 10.86
C PHE A 72 2.24 -11.62 12.24
N ASN A 73 0.92 -11.37 12.22
CA ASN A 73 -0.10 -11.78 13.20
C ASN A 73 -0.27 -10.91 14.48
N ALA A 74 -1.48 -10.33 14.57
CA ALA A 74 -2.18 -9.81 15.75
C ALA A 74 -1.49 -8.74 16.63
N SER A 75 -1.86 -7.49 16.33
CA SER A 75 -2.07 -6.38 17.30
C SER A 75 -0.87 -5.52 17.77
N PRO A 76 0.12 -5.24 16.92
CA PRO A 76 0.96 -4.07 17.15
C PRO A 76 1.16 -3.19 15.92
N ASP A 77 0.97 -1.89 16.12
CA ASP A 77 1.41 -0.82 15.20
C ASP A 77 2.92 -0.91 14.94
N ASN A 78 3.32 -1.17 13.68
CA ASN A 78 4.69 -1.34 13.21
C ASN A 78 5.20 -0.10 12.47
N VAL A 79 6.53 -0.02 12.32
CA VAL A 79 7.20 0.94 11.45
C VAL A 79 8.07 0.20 10.45
N LEU A 80 7.75 0.37 9.17
CA LEU A 80 8.40 -0.29 8.04
C LEU A 80 9.10 0.78 7.18
N GLU A 81 10.36 0.56 6.82
CA GLU A 81 11.13 1.44 5.92
C GLU A 81 11.85 0.59 4.86
N GLY A 82 11.48 0.77 3.59
CA GLY A 82 12.02 0.01 2.46
C GLY A 82 13.45 0.42 2.10
N GLY A 83 13.68 1.72 1.89
CA GLY A 83 15.02 2.27 1.75
C GLY A 83 15.23 2.97 0.41
N THR A 84 16.07 2.43 -0.46
CA THR A 84 16.44 3.09 -1.73
C THR A 84 16.23 2.25 -2.99
N GLU A 85 15.61 1.09 -2.85
CA GLU A 85 15.41 0.11 -3.91
C GLU A 85 13.92 -0.20 -4.06
N THR A 86 13.54 -1.04 -5.02
CA THR A 86 12.15 -1.51 -5.12
C THR A 86 11.83 -2.48 -4.00
N ASP A 87 10.82 -2.15 -3.20
CA ASP A 87 10.47 -2.83 -1.97
C ASP A 87 9.05 -3.44 -1.98
N ILE A 88 8.87 -4.43 -1.11
CA ILE A 88 7.57 -5.05 -0.83
C ILE A 88 7.32 -4.91 0.68
N LEU A 89 6.41 -4.03 1.08
CA LEU A 89 6.16 -3.70 2.48
C LEU A 89 4.73 -4.05 2.89
N TYR A 90 4.57 -4.87 3.92
CA TYR A 90 3.28 -5.30 4.47
C TYR A 90 3.19 -5.02 5.97
N GLY A 91 2.29 -4.10 6.36
CA GLY A 91 2.01 -3.77 7.77
C GLY A 91 1.29 -4.89 8.52
N ALA A 92 0.32 -5.53 7.86
CA ALA A 92 -0.56 -6.58 8.39
C ALA A 92 -1.64 -6.02 9.34
N ASP A 93 -1.83 -6.60 10.53
CA ASP A 93 -2.83 -6.10 11.48
C ASP A 93 -2.20 -5.03 12.39
N GLY A 94 -2.81 -3.84 12.50
CA GLY A 94 -2.32 -2.75 13.35
C GLY A 94 -2.47 -1.40 12.67
N ASN A 95 -2.20 -0.29 13.38
CA ASN A 95 -2.07 1.01 12.72
C ASN A 95 -0.61 1.22 12.36
N ASP A 96 -0.23 0.80 11.17
CA ASP A 96 1.14 0.77 10.71
C ASP A 96 1.58 2.09 10.10
N THR A 97 2.89 2.33 10.15
CA THR A 97 3.54 3.40 9.40
C THR A 97 4.54 2.79 8.44
N ILE A 98 4.29 2.96 7.14
CA ILE A 98 5.07 2.34 6.07
C ILE A 98 5.70 3.43 5.22
N TYR A 99 7.01 3.38 5.06
CA TYR A 99 7.79 4.25 4.19
C TYR A 99 8.44 3.39 3.09
N GLY A 100 8.06 3.59 1.83
CA GLY A 100 8.70 2.95 0.67
C GLY A 100 10.15 3.40 0.56
N GLY A 101 10.34 4.70 0.39
CA GLY A 101 11.66 5.33 0.36
C GLY A 101 11.98 5.88 -1.02
N ASP A 102 13.21 5.71 -1.50
CA ASP A 102 13.50 5.83 -2.93
C ASP A 102 13.30 4.46 -3.59
N GLY A 103 12.90 4.41 -4.85
CA GLY A 103 12.70 3.15 -5.57
C GLY A 103 11.34 3.13 -6.26
N ASP A 104 11.19 2.36 -7.34
CA ASP A 104 9.88 2.18 -7.97
C ASP A 104 9.16 1.03 -7.27
N ASP A 105 8.27 1.33 -6.30
CA ASP A 105 7.55 0.32 -5.51
C ASP A 105 6.24 -0.16 -6.17
N SER A 106 6.04 0.10 -7.46
CA SER A 106 4.87 -0.36 -8.24
C SER A 106 5.10 -1.65 -9.05
N GLY A 107 6.30 -2.24 -8.96
CA GLY A 107 6.78 -3.33 -9.80
C GLY A 107 6.05 -4.69 -9.66
N VAL A 108 5.99 -5.46 -10.74
CA VAL A 108 5.47 -6.84 -10.73
C VAL A 108 6.60 -7.85 -10.51
N ALA A 109 6.48 -8.66 -9.45
CA ALA A 109 7.02 -10.02 -9.30
C ALA A 109 8.46 -10.25 -9.76
N LEU A 110 9.40 -10.20 -8.82
CA LEU A 110 10.75 -10.73 -9.09
C LEU A 110 11.03 -12.13 -8.53
N SER A 111 10.09 -12.81 -7.86
CA SER A 111 10.30 -14.24 -7.55
C SER A 111 9.06 -15.09 -7.37
N TYR A 112 9.07 -16.28 -7.98
CA TYR A 112 8.13 -17.38 -7.77
C TYR A 112 8.48 -18.09 -6.46
N LEU A 113 8.28 -17.42 -5.33
CA LEU A 113 8.39 -18.08 -4.03
C LEU A 113 7.03 -18.72 -3.70
N ALA A 114 7.03 -20.04 -3.48
CA ALA A 114 5.85 -20.84 -3.14
C ALA A 114 4.70 -20.88 -4.17
N GLY A 115 4.92 -20.48 -5.43
CA GLY A 115 3.90 -20.53 -6.48
C GLY A 115 2.94 -19.35 -6.51
N LEU A 116 3.29 -18.27 -5.81
CA LEU A 116 2.56 -17.00 -5.78
C LEU A 116 3.41 -15.92 -6.44
N TYR A 117 2.76 -15.01 -7.20
CA TYR A 117 3.40 -13.82 -7.76
C TYR A 117 3.20 -12.68 -6.76
N TRP A 118 4.28 -12.23 -6.13
CA TRP A 118 4.26 -11.06 -5.25
C TRP A 118 4.45 -9.81 -6.09
N LYS A 119 3.75 -8.72 -5.82
CA LYS A 119 4.00 -7.43 -6.47
C LYS A 119 4.68 -6.51 -5.45
N ALA A 120 5.66 -5.72 -5.90
CA ALA A 120 6.12 -4.55 -5.18
C ALA A 120 4.94 -3.63 -4.89
N GLY A 121 4.98 -3.02 -3.72
CA GLY A 121 3.91 -2.19 -3.20
C GLY A 121 4.00 -2.02 -1.69
N LEU A 122 3.31 -0.98 -1.24
CA LEU A 122 3.07 -0.68 0.15
C LEU A 122 1.65 -1.12 0.48
N PHE A 123 1.53 -2.05 1.43
CA PHE A 123 0.27 -2.65 1.85
C PHE A 123 0.10 -2.44 3.35
N GLY A 124 -0.89 -1.64 3.76
CA GLY A 124 -1.20 -1.38 5.16
C GLY A 124 -1.72 -2.64 5.83
N GLY A 125 -2.89 -3.10 5.40
CA GLY A 125 -3.53 -4.30 5.92
C GLY A 125 -4.77 -3.93 6.71
N ASP A 126 -4.91 -4.45 7.92
CA ASP A 126 -6.05 -4.15 8.80
C ASP A 126 -5.66 -3.08 9.84
N GLY A 127 -6.22 -1.88 9.76
CA GLY A 127 -6.05 -0.82 10.76
C GLY A 127 -6.10 0.58 10.13
N ASP A 128 -5.84 1.62 10.93
CA ASP A 128 -5.74 2.98 10.42
C ASP A 128 -4.28 3.26 10.02
N ASP A 129 -3.90 2.95 8.78
CA ASP A 129 -2.50 2.95 8.35
C ASP A 129 -2.02 4.30 7.78
N SER A 130 -0.71 4.52 7.80
CA SER A 130 -0.05 5.65 7.13
C SER A 130 1.03 5.16 6.18
N LEU A 131 0.79 5.28 4.87
CA LEU A 131 1.67 4.83 3.80
C LEU A 131 2.28 6.02 3.07
N TYR A 132 3.60 6.02 2.93
CA TYR A 132 4.37 7.03 2.23
C TYR A 132 5.21 6.33 1.15
N GLY A 133 4.85 6.49 -0.13
CA GLY A 133 5.59 5.91 -1.26
C GLY A 133 7.00 6.50 -1.33
N GLY A 134 7.08 7.81 -1.56
CA GLY A 134 8.34 8.55 -1.46
C GLY A 134 8.78 9.02 -2.82
N LYS A 135 9.78 8.36 -3.43
CA LYS A 135 10.27 8.72 -4.75
C LYS A 135 10.37 7.50 -5.63
N GLY A 136 9.59 7.52 -6.70
CA GLY A 136 9.53 6.50 -7.74
C GLY A 136 8.07 6.25 -8.07
N ASP A 137 7.80 5.40 -9.05
CA ASP A 137 6.41 5.05 -9.34
C ASP A 137 5.93 4.04 -8.27
N ASP A 138 5.04 4.43 -7.35
CA ASP A 138 4.65 3.60 -6.19
C ASP A 138 3.22 3.03 -6.28
N LEU A 139 3.00 1.83 -5.72
CA LEU A 139 1.67 1.24 -5.52
C LEU A 139 1.32 1.22 -4.03
N LEU A 140 0.25 1.93 -3.66
CA LEU A 140 -0.24 2.02 -2.28
C LEU A 140 -1.62 1.39 -2.15
N GLU A 141 -1.75 0.41 -1.26
CA GLU A 141 -3.00 -0.24 -0.86
C GLU A 141 -3.15 -0.13 0.66
N GLY A 142 -4.10 0.68 1.12
CA GLY A 142 -4.33 0.89 2.56
C GLY A 142 -4.83 -0.38 3.25
N GLY A 143 -5.82 -1.03 2.65
CA GLY A 143 -6.48 -2.20 3.23
C GLY A 143 -7.74 -1.80 4.02
N LEU A 144 -8.07 -2.53 5.08
CA LEU A 144 -9.24 -2.24 5.90
C LEU A 144 -8.92 -1.16 6.93
N GLY A 145 -9.66 -0.06 6.92
CA GLY A 145 -9.66 0.86 8.05
C GLY A 145 -9.83 2.29 7.61
N ARG A 146 -9.07 3.21 8.20
CA ARG A 146 -9.05 4.60 7.79
C ARG A 146 -7.61 5.04 7.52
N ASP A 147 -7.23 4.93 6.27
CA ASP A 147 -5.85 5.06 5.86
C ASP A 147 -5.48 6.45 5.38
N HIS A 148 -4.19 6.73 5.50
CA HIS A 148 -3.55 7.97 5.09
C HIS A 148 -2.47 7.65 4.06
N LEU A 149 -2.74 7.95 2.80
CA LEU A 149 -1.90 7.58 1.66
C LEU A 149 -1.21 8.83 1.09
N TYR A 150 0.10 8.74 0.94
CA TYR A 150 0.96 9.77 0.33
C TYR A 150 1.79 9.10 -0.75
N GLY A 151 1.53 9.44 -2.01
CA GLY A 151 2.26 8.88 -3.15
C GLY A 151 3.70 9.38 -3.16
N GLY A 152 3.85 10.71 -3.12
CA GLY A 152 5.15 11.36 -3.14
C GLY A 152 5.49 11.93 -4.52
N GLN A 153 6.66 11.58 -5.04
CA GLN A 153 7.15 12.03 -6.35
C GLN A 153 6.93 10.95 -7.39
N ASP A 154 6.80 11.38 -8.65
CA ASP A 154 6.62 10.49 -9.82
C ASP A 154 5.20 9.88 -9.86
N ALA A 155 4.97 8.79 -10.61
CA ALA A 155 3.61 8.37 -10.99
C ALA A 155 3.04 7.27 -10.08
N ASP A 156 2.21 7.68 -9.12
CA ASP A 156 1.70 6.79 -8.09
C ASP A 156 0.34 6.17 -8.41
N THR A 157 0.09 4.98 -7.87
CA THR A 157 -1.19 4.29 -7.95
C THR A 157 -1.74 3.98 -6.56
N PHE A 158 -2.90 4.55 -6.24
CA PHE A 158 -3.66 4.29 -5.02
C PHE A 158 -4.74 3.26 -5.32
N ALA A 159 -4.58 2.03 -4.85
CA ALA A 159 -5.44 0.91 -5.18
C ALA A 159 -6.47 0.61 -4.08
N PHE A 160 -7.67 0.26 -4.51
CA PHE A 160 -8.74 -0.29 -3.68
C PHE A 160 -9.26 -1.58 -4.33
N LYS A 161 -9.21 -2.70 -3.60
CA LYS A 161 -9.60 -4.04 -4.09
C LYS A 161 -10.96 -4.50 -3.60
N ASP A 162 -11.52 -3.85 -2.59
CA ASP A 162 -12.90 -4.04 -2.15
C ASP A 162 -13.49 -2.71 -1.69
N LYS A 163 -14.81 -2.52 -1.86
CA LYS A 163 -15.51 -1.32 -1.35
C LYS A 163 -15.42 -1.19 0.17
N LEU A 164 -15.14 -2.28 0.88
CA LEU A 164 -15.00 -2.36 2.34
C LEU A 164 -13.65 -1.86 2.85
N GLU A 165 -12.63 -1.76 1.99
CA GLU A 165 -11.33 -1.18 2.35
C GLU A 165 -11.49 0.28 2.79
N THR A 166 -12.45 0.99 2.21
CA THR A 166 -12.78 2.35 2.62
C THR A 166 -14.21 2.51 3.13
N SER A 167 -14.45 3.48 4.02
CA SER A 167 -15.79 3.67 4.58
C SER A 167 -16.78 4.29 3.60
N ASN A 168 -18.07 3.95 3.73
CA ASN A 168 -19.16 4.72 3.13
C ASN A 168 -19.48 6.05 3.87
N LYS A 169 -18.76 6.36 4.96
CA LYS A 169 -18.88 7.61 5.74
C LYS A 169 -17.67 8.50 5.50
N LYS A 170 -17.92 9.75 5.11
CA LYS A 170 -16.87 10.76 4.86
C LYS A 170 -15.93 11.04 6.02
N SER A 171 -16.35 10.79 7.27
CA SER A 171 -15.53 10.98 8.47
C SER A 171 -14.54 9.85 8.72
N LEU A 172 -14.75 8.71 8.06
CA LEU A 172 -13.96 7.49 8.16
C LEU A 172 -13.43 7.06 6.78
N ALA A 173 -13.46 7.97 5.81
CA ALA A 173 -12.91 7.74 4.49
C ALA A 173 -11.38 7.75 4.56
N ASP A 174 -10.74 6.93 3.74
CA ASP A 174 -9.30 7.04 3.52
C ASP A 174 -9.00 8.36 2.85
N VAL A 175 -7.76 8.79 3.01
CA VAL A 175 -7.31 10.10 2.57
C VAL A 175 -6.05 9.94 1.75
N ILE A 176 -6.16 10.23 0.45
CA ILE A 176 -5.02 10.51 -0.41
C ILE A 176 -4.68 11.98 -0.24
N HIS A 177 -3.46 12.30 0.21
CA HIS A 177 -3.09 13.65 0.63
C HIS A 177 -2.48 14.53 -0.46
N ASP A 178 -1.80 13.94 -1.43
CA ASP A 178 -0.91 14.65 -2.36
C ASP A 178 -1.18 14.35 -3.84
N PHE A 179 -2.35 13.80 -4.17
CA PHE A 179 -2.71 13.36 -5.52
C PHE A 179 -2.39 14.40 -6.62
N GLU A 180 -1.45 14.06 -7.51
CA GLU A 180 -1.09 14.82 -8.70
C GLU A 180 -1.90 14.38 -9.91
N ARG A 181 -2.70 15.30 -10.43
CA ARG A 181 -3.56 15.01 -11.57
C ARG A 181 -2.79 14.69 -12.83
N LYS A 182 -3.31 13.72 -13.60
CA LYS A 182 -2.75 13.17 -14.84
C LYS A 182 -1.41 12.46 -14.68
N LEU A 183 -0.82 12.50 -13.50
CA LEU A 183 0.34 11.72 -13.13
C LEU A 183 -0.20 10.45 -12.45
N ASP A 184 -0.68 10.62 -11.24
CA ASP A 184 -1.20 9.57 -10.38
C ASP A 184 -2.50 8.94 -10.89
N LYS A 185 -2.83 7.78 -10.31
CA LYS A 185 -4.04 7.01 -10.57
C LYS A 185 -4.71 6.59 -9.27
N VAL A 186 -6.03 6.67 -9.25
CA VAL A 186 -6.82 5.86 -8.30
C VAL A 186 -7.28 4.61 -9.05
N ASP A 187 -6.83 3.44 -8.59
CA ASP A 187 -7.20 2.14 -9.15
C ASP A 187 -8.39 1.57 -8.38
N LEU A 188 -9.53 1.51 -9.05
CA LEU A 188 -10.78 0.94 -8.54
C LEU A 188 -11.15 -0.35 -9.30
N SER A 189 -10.27 -0.87 -10.15
CA SER A 189 -10.54 -2.07 -10.97
C SER A 189 -10.67 -3.37 -10.17
N GLY A 190 -10.43 -3.33 -8.84
CA GLY A 190 -10.73 -4.45 -7.96
C GLY A 190 -12.16 -4.42 -7.40
N ILE A 191 -12.87 -3.30 -7.51
CA ILE A 191 -14.23 -3.15 -6.98
C ILE A 191 -15.23 -3.38 -8.11
N ASP A 192 -16.04 -4.43 -7.96
CA ASP A 192 -17.17 -4.66 -8.86
C ASP A 192 -18.19 -3.51 -8.76
N ALA A 193 -18.38 -2.82 -9.88
CA ALA A 193 -19.22 -1.63 -9.93
C ALA A 193 -20.72 -1.94 -9.87
N ASP A 194 -21.18 -3.18 -10.15
CA ASP A 194 -22.61 -3.54 -10.11
C ASP A 194 -22.87 -4.91 -9.45
N GLU A 195 -23.19 -4.88 -8.15
CA GLU A 195 -23.48 -6.09 -7.36
C GLU A 195 -24.71 -6.87 -7.83
N ASN A 196 -25.54 -6.29 -8.69
CA ASN A 196 -26.74 -6.94 -9.22
C ASN A 196 -26.48 -7.70 -10.53
N THR A 197 -25.30 -7.51 -11.12
CA THR A 197 -24.89 -8.14 -12.37
C THR A 197 -23.72 -9.10 -12.10
N ALA A 198 -23.67 -10.20 -12.84
CA ALA A 198 -22.64 -11.21 -12.63
C ALA A 198 -21.36 -10.85 -13.40
N GLY A 199 -20.22 -10.89 -12.72
CA GLY A 199 -18.90 -10.58 -13.28
C GLY A 199 -18.27 -9.44 -12.51
N ASP A 200 -17.23 -8.83 -13.07
CA ASP A 200 -16.62 -7.60 -12.57
C ASP A 200 -16.96 -6.46 -13.54
N GLN A 201 -17.70 -5.46 -13.09
CA GLN A 201 -18.17 -4.34 -13.92
C GLN A 201 -17.32 -3.10 -13.69
N GLU A 202 -17.00 -2.38 -14.78
CA GLU A 202 -16.32 -1.09 -14.72
C GLU A 202 -17.27 0.02 -14.27
N PHE A 203 -16.76 1.02 -13.53
CA PHE A 203 -17.53 2.20 -13.16
C PHE A 203 -17.76 3.18 -14.32
N ASP A 204 -18.95 3.78 -14.41
CA ASP A 204 -19.21 4.99 -15.21
C ASP A 204 -18.91 6.26 -14.39
N TYR A 205 -17.85 6.97 -14.77
CA TYR A 205 -17.51 8.25 -14.12
C TYR A 205 -18.44 9.41 -14.55
N ILE A 206 -19.52 9.59 -13.79
CA ILE A 206 -20.54 10.63 -13.97
C ILE A 206 -20.12 12.03 -13.48
N LYS A 207 -18.85 12.21 -13.08
CA LYS A 207 -18.25 13.49 -12.64
C LYS A 207 -18.94 14.05 -11.40
N LYS A 208 -19.62 15.21 -11.54
CA LYS A 208 -20.30 15.91 -10.42
C LYS A 208 -21.79 15.64 -10.35
N LYS A 209 -22.34 14.90 -11.32
CA LYS A 209 -23.76 14.53 -11.34
C LYS A 209 -24.12 13.83 -10.04
N LYS A 210 -25.38 13.94 -9.64
CA LYS A 210 -25.89 13.13 -8.51
C LYS A 210 -26.01 11.69 -8.98
N PHE A 211 -25.87 10.77 -8.05
CA PHE A 211 -26.23 9.40 -8.33
C PHE A 211 -27.68 9.33 -8.78
N SER A 212 -27.94 8.44 -9.72
CA SER A 212 -29.25 8.06 -10.19
C SER A 212 -29.76 6.90 -9.32
N SER A 213 -30.36 5.88 -9.91
CA SER A 213 -30.69 4.63 -9.23
C SER A 213 -30.23 3.48 -10.12
N GLU A 214 -29.02 3.67 -10.66
CA GLU A 214 -28.30 2.75 -11.51
C GLU A 214 -26.99 2.46 -10.78
N ALA A 215 -26.67 1.18 -10.61
CA ALA A 215 -25.39 0.75 -10.08
C ALA A 215 -24.26 1.09 -11.06
N GLY A 216 -23.04 1.13 -10.55
CA GLY A 216 -21.83 1.37 -11.30
C GLY A 216 -21.52 2.83 -11.54
N GLU A 217 -22.20 3.75 -10.85
CA GLU A 217 -21.90 5.17 -10.99
C GLU A 217 -20.74 5.59 -10.08
N LEU A 218 -19.75 6.30 -10.64
CA LEU A 218 -18.64 6.89 -9.91
C LEU A 218 -18.65 8.41 -10.03
N ARG A 219 -18.44 9.12 -8.93
CA ARG A 219 -18.50 10.59 -8.91
C ARG A 219 -17.46 11.23 -8.01
N TYR A 220 -17.00 12.41 -8.41
CA TYR A 220 -16.09 13.24 -7.63
C TYR A 220 -16.71 14.59 -7.29
N LYS A 221 -16.82 14.93 -6.00
CA LYS A 221 -17.40 16.20 -5.55
C LYS A 221 -16.85 16.64 -4.20
N LYS A 222 -16.34 17.89 -4.16
CA LYS A 222 -15.82 18.57 -2.96
C LYS A 222 -14.70 17.77 -2.26
N GLY A 223 -13.76 17.21 -3.03
CA GLY A 223 -12.64 16.45 -2.47
C GLY A 223 -12.95 14.99 -2.16
N TYR A 224 -14.08 14.46 -2.63
CA TYR A 224 -14.49 13.08 -2.35
C TYR A 224 -14.84 12.36 -3.64
N LEU A 225 -14.18 11.23 -3.87
CA LEU A 225 -14.53 10.20 -4.84
C LEU A 225 -15.50 9.22 -4.17
N MET A 226 -16.59 8.88 -4.83
CA MET A 226 -17.69 8.10 -4.26
C MET A 226 -18.25 7.20 -5.36
N GLY A 227 -18.49 5.93 -5.06
CA GLY A 227 -19.20 5.00 -5.96
C GLY A 227 -20.53 4.51 -5.37
N ASP A 228 -21.45 4.16 -6.25
CA ASP A 228 -22.75 3.50 -6.00
C ASP A 228 -22.68 2.14 -6.70
N THR A 229 -22.60 1.05 -5.95
CA THR A 229 -22.41 -0.32 -6.42
C THR A 229 -23.68 -1.16 -6.33
N ASP A 230 -24.68 -0.74 -5.55
CA ASP A 230 -25.94 -1.46 -5.40
C ASP A 230 -27.13 -0.80 -6.15
N GLY A 231 -26.95 0.42 -6.64
CA GLY A 231 -27.92 1.16 -7.45
C GLY A 231 -29.01 1.86 -6.64
N ASP A 232 -28.82 2.05 -5.33
CA ASP A 232 -29.82 2.70 -4.47
C ASP A 232 -29.80 4.25 -4.56
N GLY A 233 -28.84 4.83 -5.28
CA GLY A 233 -28.64 6.27 -5.44
C GLY A 233 -27.87 6.95 -4.31
N HIS A 234 -27.29 6.17 -3.41
CA HIS A 234 -26.37 6.61 -2.37
C HIS A 234 -24.95 6.11 -2.68
N LYS A 235 -24.02 6.40 -1.78
CA LYS A 235 -22.63 5.96 -1.95
C LYS A 235 -22.41 4.72 -1.10
N ASP A 236 -21.74 3.74 -1.67
CA ASP A 236 -21.33 2.52 -0.98
C ASP A 236 -19.91 2.58 -0.48
N PHE A 237 -19.10 3.47 -1.04
CA PHE A 237 -17.79 3.80 -0.52
C PHE A 237 -17.45 5.28 -0.77
N VAL A 238 -16.47 5.80 -0.03
CA VAL A 238 -15.95 7.15 -0.26
C VAL A 238 -14.48 7.26 0.07
N VAL A 239 -13.70 7.78 -0.88
CA VAL A 239 -12.29 8.16 -0.70
C VAL A 239 -12.17 9.67 -0.72
N LYS A 240 -11.40 10.24 0.22
CA LYS A 240 -11.07 11.65 0.21
C LYS A 240 -9.78 11.86 -0.58
N VAL A 241 -9.85 12.69 -1.62
CA VAL A 241 -8.70 13.00 -2.47
C VAL A 241 -8.37 14.48 -2.33
N HIS A 242 -7.27 14.75 -1.65
CA HIS A 242 -6.60 16.03 -1.68
C HIS A 242 -5.71 16.07 -2.91
N THR A 243 -6.00 17.01 -3.80
CA THR A 243 -5.17 17.26 -4.96
C THR A 243 -4.21 18.39 -4.63
N ASP A 244 -2.93 18.19 -4.90
CA ASP A 244 -1.94 19.23 -4.64
C ASP A 244 -2.25 20.45 -5.52
N THR A 245 -2.72 21.53 -4.88
CA THR A 245 -3.21 22.71 -5.61
C THR A 245 -2.69 23.99 -4.98
N ILE A 246 -1.55 24.44 -5.49
CA ILE A 246 -1.16 25.87 -5.49
C ILE A 246 -2.20 26.74 -6.22
N ASN A 247 -3.21 26.16 -6.90
CA ASN A 247 -4.29 26.92 -7.51
C ASN A 247 -5.66 26.41 -7.06
N HIS A 248 -6.27 27.16 -6.13
CA HIS A 248 -7.61 27.03 -5.54
C HIS A 248 -8.79 27.03 -6.56
N GLY A 249 -8.77 26.16 -7.57
CA GLY A 249 -9.74 26.20 -8.68
C GLY A 249 -10.37 24.88 -9.12
N ASP A 250 -9.63 23.77 -9.18
CA ASP A 250 -10.06 22.66 -10.03
C ASP A 250 -10.34 21.33 -9.30
N TYR A 251 -11.57 21.25 -8.80
CA TYR A 251 -12.36 20.04 -8.46
C TYR A 251 -12.55 19.05 -9.64
N LYS A 252 -11.50 18.70 -10.40
CA LYS A 252 -11.66 18.08 -11.72
C LYS A 252 -10.84 16.81 -11.90
N LEU A 253 -11.02 15.79 -11.06
CA LEU A 253 -10.61 14.45 -11.51
C LEU A 253 -11.31 14.12 -12.85
N GLY A 254 -10.58 13.55 -13.79
CA GLY A 254 -11.05 13.13 -15.10
C GLY A 254 -10.79 11.64 -15.32
N ASN A 255 -11.34 11.07 -16.40
CA ASN A 255 -11.22 9.63 -16.68
C ASN A 255 -9.76 9.13 -16.70
N ALA A 256 -8.80 9.98 -17.08
CA ALA A 256 -7.37 9.63 -17.11
C ALA A 256 -6.70 9.59 -15.72
N ASP A 257 -7.42 10.01 -14.66
CA ASP A 257 -6.96 9.97 -13.28
C ASP A 257 -7.37 8.63 -12.60
N PHE A 258 -8.02 7.72 -13.34
CA PHE A 258 -8.58 6.47 -12.81
C PHE A 258 -8.16 5.25 -13.64
N ILE A 259 -8.07 4.11 -12.97
CA ILE A 259 -8.14 2.77 -13.55
C ILE A 259 -9.47 2.19 -13.05
N LEU A 260 -10.38 1.89 -13.99
CA LEU A 260 -11.77 1.48 -13.74
C LEU A 260 -12.05 0.14 -14.41
#